data_AF-A0ABD1K5X6-F1
#
_entry.id   AF-A0ABD1K5X6-F1
#
_cell.length_a   1.000
_cell.length_b   1.000
_cell.length_c   1.000
_cell.angle_alpha   90.00
_cell.angle_beta   90.00
_cell.angle_gamma   90.00
#
_symmetry.space_group_name_H-M   'P 1'
#
loop_
_entity.id
_entity.type
_entity.pdbx_description
1 polymer ?
#
loop_
_entity_poly.entity_id
_entity_poly.type
_entity_poly.pdbx_seq_one_letter_code
_entity_poly.pdbx_strand_id
1 'polypeptide(L)'
;MHVPLAWFLLALAALHPSPTARSTVVEDFNHVERCKDSLYMGTPPRGILGSNLKKICQRYADKPRYVTLYDTKKRIPVYSAYTFKKTEGDRRVDYPWMYEPQLAETDGNGNMMAFPTGYLHMKFEDSQAVLDDYSDVVLYERGHLNPDQHQSHPHDRAATYTLTNVVPEIREFNIGPWREYEERIRIRLNNYCRGTAFIVTGVTTRGNMIRRNNQDRVAIPEDVWSAYCCTEYDRNAPHDVRIRFPSHAALAKNAKEANSVQEFTVMELENYLKFHMDVDQNLQIFYDNCISPSPLPLYLHHTI
;
A
#
# COMPACT_ATOMS: atom_id res chain seq x y z
N MET A 1 76.19 -10.85 12.29
CA MET A 1 75.03 -11.25 11.48
C MET A 1 73.77 -10.94 12.27
N HIS A 2 73.04 -9.88 11.96
CA HIS A 2 71.61 -9.74 12.27
C HIS A 2 71.04 -8.58 11.45
N VAL A 3 70.12 -8.91 10.54
CA VAL A 3 69.29 -7.98 9.77
C VAL A 3 67.94 -7.93 10.48
N PRO A 4 67.36 -6.76 10.81
CA PRO A 4 65.95 -6.70 11.14
C PRO A 4 65.14 -6.36 9.88
N LEU A 5 64.23 -7.28 9.54
CA LEU A 5 63.17 -7.08 8.56
C LEU A 5 62.27 -5.91 8.98
N ALA A 6 62.23 -4.85 8.18
CA ALA A 6 61.16 -3.86 8.26
C ALA A 6 59.94 -4.38 7.46
N TRP A 7 58.85 -4.63 8.18
CA TRP A 7 57.58 -5.08 7.62
C TRP A 7 56.86 -3.90 6.95
N PHE A 8 56.64 -3.98 5.64
CA PHE A 8 55.71 -3.12 4.92
C PHE A 8 54.28 -3.60 5.19
N LEU A 9 53.50 -2.85 5.98
CA LEU A 9 52.05 -3.02 6.07
C LEU A 9 51.40 -2.29 4.88
N LEU A 10 51.06 -3.04 3.84
CA LEU A 10 50.15 -2.60 2.79
C LEU A 10 48.73 -2.59 3.37
N ALA A 11 48.21 -1.41 3.68
CA ALA A 11 46.80 -1.23 3.98
C ALA A 11 45.99 -1.42 2.69
N LEU A 12 45.45 -2.61 2.46
CA LEU A 12 44.35 -2.80 1.50
C LEU A 12 43.12 -2.08 2.07
N ALA A 13 42.84 -0.89 1.54
CA ALA A 13 41.51 -0.30 1.65
C ALA A 13 40.54 -1.23 0.91
N ALA A 14 39.83 -2.06 1.66
CA ALA A 14 38.68 -2.79 1.14
C ALA A 14 37.64 -1.74 0.73
N LEU A 15 37.58 -1.44 -0.56
CA LEU A 15 36.43 -0.79 -1.18
C LEU A 15 35.24 -1.73 -0.94
N HIS A 16 34.49 -1.48 0.13
CA HIS A 16 33.17 -2.07 0.25
C HIS A 16 32.35 -1.53 -0.91
N PRO A 17 31.83 -2.40 -1.80
CA PRO A 17 30.84 -1.95 -2.76
C PRO A 17 29.70 -1.39 -1.94
N SER A 18 29.50 -0.07 -2.02
CA SER A 18 28.26 0.55 -1.59
C SER A 18 27.13 -0.25 -2.24
N PRO A 19 26.11 -0.69 -1.51
CA PRO A 19 24.99 -1.37 -2.13
C PRO A 19 24.37 -0.38 -3.11
N THR A 20 24.71 -0.50 -4.38
CA THR A 20 23.99 0.12 -5.47
C THR A 20 22.55 -0.34 -5.28
N ALA A 21 21.66 0.59 -4.93
CA ALA A 21 20.24 0.33 -4.82
C ALA A 21 19.75 -0.19 -6.18
N ARG A 22 19.71 -1.52 -6.34
CA ARG A 22 19.24 -2.19 -7.54
C ARG A 22 17.72 -2.31 -7.45
N SER A 23 17.03 -1.67 -8.40
CA SER A 23 15.63 -1.87 -8.88
C SER A 23 14.51 -2.01 -7.83
N THR A 24 13.41 -1.24 -7.95
CA THR A 24 12.21 -1.45 -7.09
C THR A 24 10.87 -1.55 -7.81
N VAL A 25 10.82 -2.42 -8.81
CA VAL A 25 9.81 -3.49 -8.83
C VAL A 25 10.46 -4.68 -8.16
N VAL A 26 9.90 -5.18 -7.06
CA VAL A 26 10.51 -6.24 -6.26
C VAL A 26 9.96 -7.60 -6.64
N GLU A 27 10.79 -8.64 -6.60
CA GLU A 27 10.30 -10.02 -6.79
C GLU A 27 9.39 -10.45 -5.61
N ASP A 28 9.66 -9.93 -4.41
CA ASP A 28 8.94 -10.19 -3.16
C ASP A 28 9.10 -9.03 -2.15
N PHE A 29 8.31 -9.04 -1.07
CA PHE A 29 8.33 -8.04 0.00
C PHE A 29 9.03 -8.54 1.30
N ASN A 30 9.89 -9.54 1.21
CA ASN A 30 10.40 -10.28 2.37
C ASN A 30 11.62 -9.63 3.05
N HIS A 31 11.97 -8.39 2.68
CA HIS A 31 13.11 -7.65 3.23
C HIS A 31 12.73 -6.21 3.59
N VAL A 32 13.39 -5.61 4.59
CA VAL A 32 13.10 -4.23 5.07
C VAL A 32 13.25 -3.20 3.93
N GLU A 33 14.34 -3.27 3.17
CA GLU A 33 14.54 -2.47 1.93
C GLU A 33 13.48 -2.72 0.85
N ARG A 34 12.66 -3.76 1.00
CA ARG A 34 11.55 -4.14 0.13
C ARG A 34 10.20 -3.99 0.85
N CYS A 35 10.11 -3.04 1.77
CA CYS A 35 8.88 -2.63 2.46
C CYS A 35 8.23 -3.73 3.34
N LYS A 36 9.02 -4.70 3.83
CA LYS A 36 8.54 -5.74 4.75
C LYS A 36 7.82 -5.17 5.98
N ASP A 37 8.33 -4.08 6.53
CA ASP A 37 7.81 -3.47 7.77
C ASP A 37 6.45 -2.79 7.58
N SER A 38 5.99 -2.65 6.34
CA SER A 38 4.64 -2.19 5.99
C SER A 38 3.59 -3.30 6.07
N LEU A 39 4.01 -4.55 6.30
CA LEU A 39 3.17 -5.75 6.26
C LEU A 39 3.12 -6.44 7.62
N TYR A 40 1.93 -6.88 8.04
CA TYR A 40 1.79 -7.67 9.27
C TYR A 40 2.61 -8.97 9.16
N MET A 41 3.49 -9.20 10.14
CA MET A 41 4.47 -10.31 10.14
C MET A 41 5.35 -10.36 8.87
N GLY A 42 5.51 -9.23 8.18
CA GLY A 42 6.28 -9.16 6.93
C GLY A 42 5.68 -9.97 5.78
N THR A 43 4.38 -10.28 5.82
CA THR A 43 3.72 -11.15 4.84
C THR A 43 2.68 -10.36 4.05
N PRO A 44 2.75 -10.33 2.71
CA PRO A 44 1.76 -9.65 1.88
C PRO A 44 0.45 -10.46 1.78
N PRO A 45 -0.66 -9.82 1.39
CA PRO A 45 -1.88 -10.52 0.98
C PRO A 45 -1.58 -11.62 -0.03
N ARG A 46 -2.16 -12.81 0.19
CA ARG A 46 -1.99 -14.01 -0.65
C ARG A 46 -3.22 -14.25 -1.52
N GLY A 47 -3.08 -15.04 -2.59
CA GLY A 47 -4.20 -15.44 -3.45
C GLY A 47 -4.62 -14.38 -4.48
N ILE A 48 -3.96 -13.23 -4.56
CA ILE A 48 -4.16 -12.27 -5.65
C ILE A 48 -3.17 -12.60 -6.77
N LEU A 49 -3.69 -13.08 -7.90
CA LEU A 49 -2.89 -13.58 -9.02
C LEU A 49 -3.11 -12.74 -10.28
N GLY A 50 -2.09 -12.66 -11.13
CA GLY A 50 -2.19 -11.97 -12.41
C GLY A 50 -0.82 -11.75 -13.06
N SER A 51 -0.75 -11.95 -14.37
CA SER A 51 0.51 -11.84 -15.13
C SER A 51 1.02 -10.40 -15.27
N ASN A 52 0.14 -9.41 -15.12
CA ASN A 52 0.46 -7.98 -15.22
C ASN A 52 0.67 -7.31 -13.85
N LEU A 53 0.70 -8.09 -12.77
CA LEU A 53 0.86 -7.55 -11.43
C LEU A 53 2.34 -7.28 -11.15
N LYS A 54 2.62 -6.07 -10.67
CA LYS A 54 3.93 -5.59 -10.24
C LYS A 54 3.89 -5.28 -8.76
N LYS A 55 4.84 -5.86 -8.03
CA LYS A 55 5.06 -5.59 -6.61
C LYS A 55 5.98 -4.38 -6.50
N ILE A 56 5.47 -3.29 -5.95
CA ILE A 56 6.21 -2.03 -5.80
C ILE A 56 6.43 -1.81 -4.31
N CYS A 57 7.71 -1.72 -3.92
CA CYS A 57 8.05 -1.10 -2.65
C CYS A 57 8.18 0.40 -2.92
N GLN A 58 7.22 1.17 -2.44
CA GLN A 58 7.13 2.59 -2.67
C GLN A 58 8.26 3.27 -1.90
N ARG A 59 9.22 3.86 -2.60
CA ARG A 59 10.35 4.57 -2.00
C ARG A 59 10.26 6.06 -2.27
N TYR A 60 10.52 6.85 -1.24
CA TYR A 60 10.62 8.30 -1.37
C TYR A 60 11.74 8.81 -0.48
N ALA A 61 12.61 9.66 -1.03
CA ALA A 61 13.84 10.12 -0.40
C ALA A 61 14.70 8.94 0.13
N ASP A 62 14.90 7.95 -0.74
CA ASP A 62 15.69 6.71 -0.57
C ASP A 62 15.19 5.75 0.52
N LYS A 63 14.06 6.06 1.15
CA LYS A 63 13.47 5.23 2.22
C LYS A 63 12.26 4.45 1.72
N PRO A 64 12.13 3.15 2.08
CA PRO A 64 10.89 2.41 1.88
C PRO A 64 9.77 3.04 2.71
N ARG A 65 8.57 3.15 2.14
CA ARG A 65 7.40 3.82 2.75
C ARG A 65 6.24 2.85 2.95
N TYR A 66 5.78 2.24 1.86
CA TYR A 66 4.66 1.29 1.87
C TYR A 66 4.68 0.36 0.66
N VAL A 67 3.83 -0.66 0.69
CA VAL A 67 3.69 -1.63 -0.38
C VAL A 67 2.55 -1.23 -1.30
N THR A 68 2.74 -1.42 -2.60
CA THR A 68 1.67 -1.42 -3.60
C THR A 68 1.77 -2.68 -4.46
N LEU A 69 0.64 -3.36 -4.68
CA LEU A 69 0.51 -4.33 -5.77
C LEU A 69 -0.23 -3.65 -6.92
N TYR A 70 0.45 -3.45 -8.04
CA TYR A 70 -0.02 -2.63 -9.15
C TYR A 70 -0.34 -3.48 -10.38
N ASP A 71 -1.48 -3.26 -11.03
CA ASP A 71 -1.81 -3.89 -12.31
C ASP A 71 -1.43 -2.94 -13.45
N THR A 72 -0.35 -3.27 -14.19
CA THR A 72 0.14 -2.40 -15.28
C THR A 72 -0.81 -2.38 -16.48
N LYS A 73 -1.66 -3.40 -16.66
CA LYS A 73 -2.64 -3.44 -17.74
C LYS A 73 -3.85 -2.56 -17.43
N LYS A 74 -4.29 -2.57 -16.17
CA LYS A 74 -5.42 -1.74 -15.70
C LYS A 74 -4.99 -0.34 -15.23
N ARG A 75 -3.68 -0.12 -15.09
CA ARG A 75 -3.03 1.11 -14.62
C ARG A 75 -3.55 1.60 -13.26
N ILE A 76 -3.86 0.66 -12.37
CA ILE A 76 -4.33 0.95 -11.00
C ILE A 76 -3.63 0.06 -9.97
N PRO A 77 -3.45 0.53 -8.72
CA PRO A 77 -3.15 -0.36 -7.62
C PRO A 77 -4.32 -1.30 -7.34
N VAL A 78 -4.04 -2.59 -7.21
CA VAL A 78 -4.97 -3.60 -6.69
C VAL A 78 -5.11 -3.46 -5.19
N TYR A 79 -4.00 -3.21 -4.50
CA TYR A 79 -3.98 -2.79 -3.10
C TYR A 79 -2.72 -1.98 -2.77
N SER A 80 -2.83 -1.18 -1.70
CA SER A 80 -1.70 -0.63 -0.95
C SER A 80 -1.73 -1.13 0.48
N ALA A 81 -0.56 -1.50 1.03
CA ALA A 81 -0.41 -1.97 2.40
C ALA A 81 0.63 -1.13 3.16
N TYR A 82 0.25 -0.63 4.34
CA TYR A 82 1.01 0.37 5.08
C TYR A 82 0.82 0.24 6.59
N THR A 83 1.70 0.89 7.35
CA THR A 83 1.51 1.06 8.80
C THR A 83 0.83 2.38 9.09
N PHE A 84 -0.23 2.33 9.90
CA PHE A 84 -0.93 3.52 10.37
C PHE A 84 -0.02 4.31 11.34
N LYS A 85 0.01 5.64 11.18
CA LYS A 85 0.73 6.54 12.07
C LYS A 85 -0.26 7.35 12.89
N LYS A 86 -0.01 7.47 14.20
CA LYS A 86 -0.81 8.35 15.06
C LYS A 86 -0.69 9.79 14.57
N THR A 87 -1.84 10.41 14.33
CA THR A 87 -1.95 11.68 13.58
C THR A 87 -3.23 12.39 13.96
N GLU A 88 -3.21 13.73 13.97
CA GLU A 88 -4.38 14.58 14.27
C GLU A 88 -5.38 14.67 13.11
N GLY A 89 -5.05 14.10 11.94
CA GLY A 89 -5.91 14.14 10.75
C GLY A 89 -5.66 15.33 9.83
N ASP A 90 -4.65 16.16 10.12
CA ASP A 90 -4.23 17.25 9.24
C ASP A 90 -3.89 16.72 7.85
N ARG A 91 -4.49 17.29 6.80
CA ARG A 91 -4.12 17.02 5.40
C ARG A 91 -3.18 18.12 4.90
N ARG A 92 -2.13 17.74 4.16
CA ARG A 92 -1.26 18.70 3.45
C ARG A 92 -1.41 18.48 1.96
N VAL A 93 -2.00 19.46 1.27
CA VAL A 93 -2.30 19.36 -0.17
C VAL A 93 -1.10 19.75 -1.05
N ASP A 94 -0.01 20.26 -0.47
CA ASP A 94 1.11 20.86 -1.23
C ASP A 94 2.23 19.88 -1.58
N TYR A 95 1.89 18.72 -2.16
CA TYR A 95 2.88 17.80 -2.75
C TYR A 95 2.62 17.62 -4.25
N PRO A 96 3.67 17.62 -5.09
CA PRO A 96 3.51 17.30 -6.50
C PRO A 96 3.11 15.84 -6.66
N TRP A 97 2.31 15.57 -7.70
CA TRP A 97 2.03 14.19 -8.09
C TRP A 97 3.26 13.52 -8.68
N MET A 98 3.43 12.25 -8.36
CA MET A 98 4.62 11.46 -8.69
C MET A 98 4.28 10.21 -9.50
N TYR A 99 5.30 9.69 -10.17
CA TYR A 99 5.29 8.45 -10.94
C TYR A 99 6.41 7.52 -10.47
N GLU A 100 6.36 6.26 -10.90
CA GLU A 100 7.36 5.22 -10.64
C GLU A 100 8.24 5.01 -11.88
N PRO A 101 9.48 5.55 -11.94
CA PRO A 101 10.36 5.39 -13.10
C PRO A 101 10.62 3.93 -13.47
N GLN A 102 10.76 3.08 -12.45
CA GLN A 102 11.03 1.66 -12.55
C GLN A 102 9.90 0.81 -13.15
N LEU A 103 8.71 1.38 -13.38
CA LEU A 103 7.66 0.73 -14.16
C LEU A 103 7.86 0.89 -15.67
N ALA A 104 8.48 1.98 -16.12
CA ALA A 104 8.70 2.27 -17.54
C ALA A 104 10.09 1.86 -18.03
N GLU A 105 11.08 1.89 -17.13
CA GLU A 105 12.49 1.68 -17.42
C GLU A 105 13.06 0.62 -16.49
N THR A 106 13.68 -0.43 -17.04
CA THR A 106 14.26 -1.54 -16.26
C THR A 106 15.38 -1.11 -15.31
N ASP A 107 16.09 -0.04 -15.67
CA ASP A 107 17.14 0.63 -14.91
C ASP A 107 16.66 1.96 -14.30
N GLY A 108 15.35 2.22 -14.31
CA GLY A 108 14.75 3.41 -13.72
C GLY A 108 15.04 3.54 -12.23
N ASN A 109 15.06 4.79 -11.75
CA ASN A 109 15.26 5.09 -10.34
C ASN A 109 14.21 4.36 -9.48
N GLY A 110 14.66 3.77 -8.37
CA GLY A 110 13.78 3.07 -7.44
C GLY A 110 12.92 3.99 -6.56
N ASN A 111 13.19 5.30 -6.57
CA ASN A 111 12.37 6.30 -5.91
C ASN A 111 11.30 6.84 -6.84
N MET A 112 10.11 7.09 -6.28
CA MET A 112 9.08 7.87 -6.95
C MET A 112 9.57 9.30 -7.24
N MET A 113 9.19 9.84 -8.38
CA MET A 113 9.64 11.16 -8.86
C MET A 113 8.47 12.02 -9.28
N ALA A 114 8.56 13.33 -9.05
CA ALA A 114 7.55 14.28 -9.52
C ALA A 114 7.45 14.25 -11.04
N PHE A 115 6.23 14.34 -11.57
CA PHE A 115 6.04 14.48 -13.01
C PHE A 115 6.77 15.74 -13.51
N PRO A 116 7.54 15.65 -14.60
CA PRO A 116 8.23 16.81 -15.17
C PRO A 116 7.22 17.82 -15.71
N THR A 117 7.53 19.11 -15.57
CA THR A 117 6.79 20.19 -16.26
C THR A 117 7.20 20.22 -17.73
N GLY A 118 6.63 19.35 -18.56
CA GLY A 118 6.94 19.28 -19.99
C GLY A 118 6.64 17.91 -20.61
N TYR A 119 7.44 17.53 -21.63
CA TYR A 119 7.25 16.29 -22.37
C TYR A 119 7.49 15.07 -21.47
N LEU A 120 6.45 14.27 -21.27
CA LEU A 120 6.55 12.95 -20.67
C LEU A 120 6.84 11.94 -21.77
N HIS A 121 7.91 11.15 -21.62
CA HIS A 121 8.26 10.14 -22.61
C HIS A 121 7.14 9.09 -22.73
N MET A 122 6.73 8.73 -23.96
CA MET A 122 5.57 7.85 -24.22
C MET A 122 5.60 6.51 -23.45
N LYS A 123 6.79 5.98 -23.14
CA LYS A 123 6.97 4.76 -22.33
C LYS A 123 6.30 4.80 -20.95
N PHE A 124 6.13 5.99 -20.35
CA PHE A 124 5.43 6.11 -19.08
C PHE A 124 3.93 5.85 -19.23
N GLU A 125 3.33 6.29 -20.34
CA GLU A 125 1.90 6.09 -20.58
C GLU A 125 1.52 4.62 -20.81
N ASP A 126 2.46 3.82 -21.29
CA ASP A 126 2.24 2.39 -21.52
C ASP A 126 2.31 1.56 -20.24
N SER A 127 3.09 2.00 -19.26
CA SER A 127 3.42 1.24 -18.05
C SER A 127 2.58 1.61 -16.82
N GLN A 128 2.10 2.86 -16.75
CA GLN A 128 1.38 3.38 -15.60
C GLN A 128 0.40 4.50 -15.99
N ALA A 129 -0.45 4.89 -15.05
CA ALA A 129 -1.32 6.06 -15.21
C ALA A 129 -0.50 7.35 -15.22
N VAL A 130 -0.96 8.35 -15.99
CA VAL A 130 -0.36 9.68 -16.05
C VAL A 130 -1.39 10.76 -15.70
N LEU A 131 -0.94 11.99 -15.44
CA LEU A 131 -1.84 13.08 -15.02
C LEU A 131 -2.96 13.36 -16.04
N ASP A 132 -2.63 13.29 -17.32
CA ASP A 132 -3.56 13.46 -18.44
C ASP A 132 -4.64 12.36 -18.51
N ASP A 133 -4.46 11.22 -17.82
CA ASP A 133 -5.54 10.22 -17.69
C ASP A 133 -6.66 10.70 -16.76
N TYR A 134 -6.39 11.71 -15.91
CA TYR A 134 -7.34 12.27 -14.94
C TYR A 134 -7.79 13.71 -15.24
N SER A 135 -7.25 14.36 -16.28
CA SER A 135 -7.49 15.79 -16.55
C SER A 135 -8.92 16.10 -17.02
N ASP A 136 -9.50 15.24 -17.86
CA ASP A 136 -10.79 15.49 -18.54
C ASP A 136 -11.97 14.71 -17.93
N VAL A 137 -11.80 14.17 -16.72
CA VAL A 137 -12.78 13.30 -16.06
C VAL A 137 -13.32 13.89 -14.76
N VAL A 138 -14.15 14.92 -14.90
CA VAL A 138 -14.72 15.72 -13.78
C VAL A 138 -15.48 14.89 -12.73
N LEU A 139 -15.98 13.70 -13.09
CA LEU A 139 -16.72 12.82 -12.19
C LEU A 139 -15.82 12.13 -11.14
N TYR A 140 -14.53 11.98 -11.41
CA TYR A 140 -13.64 11.17 -10.58
C TYR A 140 -12.59 12.01 -9.84
N GLU A 141 -12.35 11.63 -8.60
CA GLU A 141 -11.20 12.05 -7.80
C GLU A 141 -10.10 11.00 -7.87
N ARG A 142 -8.87 11.42 -7.58
CA ARG A 142 -7.72 10.52 -7.36
C ARG A 142 -7.81 9.99 -5.92
N GLY A 143 -8.59 8.93 -5.74
CA GLY A 143 -8.83 8.29 -4.45
C GLY A 143 -7.61 7.53 -3.98
N HIS A 144 -7.06 7.88 -2.82
CA HIS A 144 -5.85 7.27 -2.28
C HIS A 144 -6.17 5.94 -1.58
N LEU A 145 -5.37 4.90 -1.83
CA LEU A 145 -5.47 3.65 -1.06
C LEU A 145 -4.67 3.73 0.25
N ASN A 146 -3.49 4.37 0.23
CA ASN A 146 -2.80 4.85 1.43
C ASN A 146 -3.03 6.37 1.54
N PRO A 147 -3.94 6.84 2.42
CA PRO A 147 -4.27 8.26 2.51
C PRO A 147 -3.26 9.05 3.36
N ASP A 148 -2.98 10.28 2.94
CA ASP A 148 -2.15 11.28 3.67
C ASP A 148 -2.53 11.37 5.15
N GLN A 149 -3.83 11.40 5.44
CA GLN A 149 -4.34 11.56 6.81
C GLN A 149 -4.01 10.40 7.75
N HIS A 150 -3.52 9.26 7.26
CA HIS A 150 -3.02 8.13 8.09
C HIS A 150 -1.50 8.20 8.31
N GLN A 151 -0.83 9.18 7.71
CA GLN A 151 0.61 9.39 7.81
C GLN A 151 0.91 10.64 8.66
N SER A 152 2.00 10.63 9.42
CA SER A 152 2.33 11.72 10.36
C SER A 152 3.56 12.54 9.93
N HIS A 153 4.55 11.91 9.29
CA HIS A 153 5.78 12.59 8.88
C HIS A 153 5.64 13.18 7.47
N PRO A 154 6.16 14.41 7.19
CA PRO A 154 6.03 15.04 5.88
C PRO A 154 6.46 14.15 4.70
N HIS A 155 7.56 13.42 4.80
CA HIS A 155 7.99 12.52 3.72
C HIS A 155 7.09 11.28 3.56
N ASP A 156 6.47 10.77 4.63
CA ASP A 156 5.52 9.65 4.53
C ASP A 156 4.21 10.11 3.87
N ARG A 157 3.78 11.33 4.19
CA ARG A 157 2.66 12.01 3.54
C ARG A 157 2.93 12.28 2.07
N ALA A 158 4.09 12.87 1.75
CA ALA A 158 4.50 13.12 0.37
C ALA A 158 4.46 11.84 -0.47
N ALA A 159 4.93 10.73 0.10
CA ALA A 159 4.96 9.45 -0.58
C ALA A 159 3.58 8.92 -1.01
N THR A 160 2.48 9.40 -0.43
CA THR A 160 1.13 8.96 -0.82
C THR A 160 0.69 9.55 -2.16
N TYR A 161 1.32 10.64 -2.62
CA TYR A 161 0.97 11.39 -3.84
C TYR A 161 1.62 10.82 -5.11
N THR A 162 1.66 9.48 -5.24
CA THR A 162 2.06 8.78 -6.48
C THR A 162 0.81 8.22 -7.16
N LEU A 163 0.75 8.27 -8.50
CA LEU A 163 -0.40 7.73 -9.23
C LEU A 163 -0.53 6.20 -9.12
N THR A 164 0.53 5.53 -8.66
CA THR A 164 0.46 4.10 -8.33
C THR A 164 -0.20 3.81 -6.98
N ASN A 165 -0.62 4.83 -6.23
CA ASN A 165 -1.37 4.69 -4.98
C ASN A 165 -2.82 5.18 -5.07
N VAL A 166 -3.28 5.56 -6.27
CA VAL A 166 -4.62 6.11 -6.46
C VAL A 166 -5.43 5.33 -7.48
N VAL A 167 -6.74 5.38 -7.31
CA VAL A 167 -7.74 4.85 -8.26
C VAL A 167 -8.76 5.95 -8.56
N PRO A 168 -9.46 5.89 -9.71
CA PRO A 168 -10.60 6.77 -9.95
C PRO A 168 -11.74 6.46 -8.97
N GLU A 169 -12.04 7.39 -8.07
CA GLU A 169 -13.18 7.29 -7.17
C GLU A 169 -14.24 8.34 -7.55
N ILE A 170 -15.52 7.96 -7.54
CA ILE A 170 -16.61 8.91 -7.75
C ILE A 170 -16.50 10.03 -6.71
N ARG A 171 -16.56 11.28 -7.16
CA ARG A 171 -16.33 12.45 -6.30
C ARG A 171 -17.17 12.45 -5.03
N GLU A 172 -18.48 12.21 -5.14
CA GLU A 172 -19.39 12.15 -3.98
C GLU A 172 -19.06 11.01 -3.00
N PHE A 173 -18.52 9.90 -3.49
CA PHE A 173 -18.05 8.79 -2.66
C PHE A 173 -16.75 9.15 -1.94
N ASN A 174 -15.75 9.64 -2.69
CA ASN A 174 -14.42 9.99 -2.17
C ASN A 174 -14.49 11.07 -1.07
N ILE A 175 -15.21 12.17 -1.30
CA ILE A 175 -15.29 13.28 -0.34
C ILE A 175 -16.37 13.08 0.74
N GLY A 176 -17.19 12.03 0.60
CA GLY A 176 -18.30 11.73 1.50
C GLY A 176 -18.07 10.45 2.30
N PRO A 177 -18.83 9.37 2.04
CA PRO A 177 -18.80 8.16 2.88
C PRO A 177 -17.42 7.54 3.07
N TRP A 178 -16.58 7.52 2.02
CA TRP A 178 -15.25 6.91 2.12
C TRP A 178 -14.33 7.72 3.04
N ARG A 179 -14.26 9.04 2.84
CA ARG A 179 -13.53 9.95 3.73
C ARG A 179 -13.97 9.83 5.19
N GLU A 180 -15.28 9.75 5.44
CA GLU A 180 -15.81 9.58 6.79
C GLU A 180 -15.39 8.25 7.42
N TYR A 181 -15.27 7.19 6.62
CA TYR A 181 -14.76 5.91 7.09
C TYR A 181 -13.27 5.96 7.40
N GLU A 182 -12.45 6.55 6.53
CA GLU A 182 -11.02 6.73 6.80
C GLU A 182 -10.79 7.49 8.12
N GLU A 183 -11.55 8.57 8.34
CA GLU A 183 -11.51 9.33 9.59
C GLU A 183 -11.94 8.49 10.80
N ARG A 184 -12.99 7.67 10.65
CA ARG A 184 -13.47 6.78 11.70
C ARG A 184 -12.40 5.77 12.13
N ILE A 185 -11.69 5.16 11.18
CA ILE A 185 -10.61 4.21 11.53
C ILE A 185 -9.39 4.92 12.08
N ARG A 186 -9.08 6.15 11.63
CA ARG A 186 -8.02 6.99 12.23
C ARG A 186 -8.28 7.22 13.71
N ILE A 187 -9.48 7.69 14.07
CA ILE A 187 -9.87 7.93 15.47
C ILE A 187 -9.82 6.63 16.28
N ARG A 188 -10.38 5.55 15.74
CA ARG A 188 -10.40 4.23 16.40
C ARG A 188 -8.99 3.72 16.69
N LEU A 189 -8.10 3.74 15.70
CA LEU A 189 -6.74 3.24 15.85
C LEU A 189 -5.88 4.16 16.73
N ASN A 190 -6.03 5.49 16.65
CA ASN A 190 -5.35 6.43 17.54
C ASN A 190 -5.64 6.13 19.03
N ASN A 191 -6.92 5.93 19.35
CA ASN A 191 -7.38 5.83 20.72
C ASN A 191 -7.16 4.43 21.32
N TYR A 192 -7.34 3.38 20.51
CA TYR A 192 -7.44 2.02 21.03
C TYR A 192 -6.37 1.05 20.53
N CYS A 193 -5.64 1.35 19.45
CA CYS A 193 -4.46 0.57 19.08
C CYS A 193 -3.23 1.05 19.88
N ARG A 194 -2.62 0.13 20.62
CA ARG A 194 -1.46 0.37 21.49
C ARG A 194 -0.15 0.03 20.80
N GLY A 195 -0.13 -1.01 19.97
CA GLY A 195 1.01 -1.38 19.14
C GLY A 195 0.95 -0.78 17.73
N THR A 196 1.50 -1.52 16.76
CA THR A 196 1.47 -1.12 15.35
C THR A 196 0.20 -1.62 14.68
N ALA A 197 -0.54 -0.71 14.03
CA ALA A 197 -1.65 -1.07 13.16
C ALA A 197 -1.16 -1.17 11.70
N PHE A 198 -1.45 -2.30 11.07
CA PHE A 198 -1.21 -2.57 9.66
C PHE A 198 -2.53 -2.43 8.91
N ILE A 199 -2.53 -1.72 7.79
CA ILE A 199 -3.72 -1.51 6.96
C ILE A 199 -3.44 -1.99 5.54
N VAL A 200 -4.41 -2.68 4.96
CA VAL A 200 -4.45 -3.01 3.53
C VAL A 200 -5.72 -2.41 2.97
N THR A 201 -5.58 -1.47 2.03
CA THR A 201 -6.69 -0.90 1.27
C THR A 201 -6.56 -1.35 -0.17
N GLY A 202 -7.64 -1.82 -0.77
CA GLY A 202 -7.65 -2.30 -2.14
C GLY A 202 -8.97 -2.07 -2.83
N VAL A 203 -9.04 -2.57 -4.06
CA VAL A 203 -10.20 -2.38 -4.93
C VAL A 203 -10.60 -3.66 -5.64
N THR A 204 -11.86 -3.76 -6.05
CA THR A 204 -12.25 -4.72 -7.07
C THR A 204 -11.76 -4.23 -8.43
N THR A 205 -11.24 -5.15 -9.24
CA THR A 205 -10.62 -4.79 -10.54
C THR A 205 -11.54 -5.06 -11.73
N ARG A 206 -12.81 -5.39 -11.48
CA ARG A 206 -13.87 -5.44 -12.49
C ARG A 206 -14.49 -4.05 -12.61
N GLY A 207 -14.93 -3.69 -13.81
CA GLY A 207 -15.61 -2.43 -14.05
C GLY A 207 -15.24 -1.76 -15.37
N ASN A 208 -15.59 -0.48 -15.45
CA ASN A 208 -15.36 0.38 -16.61
C ASN A 208 -13.90 0.85 -16.67
N MET A 209 -13.53 1.50 -17.77
CA MET A 209 -12.23 2.16 -17.91
C MET A 209 -12.42 3.62 -18.33
N ILE A 210 -11.60 4.51 -17.78
CA ILE A 210 -11.41 5.85 -18.31
C ILE A 210 -10.81 5.73 -19.71
N ARG A 211 -11.39 6.45 -20.66
CA ARG A 211 -10.93 6.48 -22.05
C ARG A 211 -10.30 7.83 -22.37
N ARG A 212 -9.14 7.80 -23.02
CA ARG A 212 -8.45 8.97 -23.55
C ARG A 212 -8.06 8.68 -24.99
N ASN A 213 -8.35 9.60 -25.92
CA ASN A 213 -8.08 9.40 -27.34
C ASN A 213 -8.63 8.06 -27.89
N ASN A 214 -9.85 7.69 -27.49
CA ASN A 214 -10.52 6.43 -27.81
C ASN A 214 -9.80 5.15 -27.33
N GLN A 215 -8.82 5.24 -26.44
CA GLN A 215 -8.13 4.10 -25.84
C GLN A 215 -8.48 3.94 -24.37
N ASP A 216 -8.59 2.70 -23.91
CA ASP A 216 -8.76 2.40 -22.49
C ASP A 216 -7.44 2.68 -21.74
N ARG A 217 -7.53 3.55 -20.73
CA ARG A 217 -6.38 4.04 -19.98
C ARG A 217 -6.34 3.46 -18.57
N VAL A 218 -7.27 3.86 -17.72
CA VAL A 218 -7.25 3.56 -16.28
C VAL A 218 -8.55 2.88 -15.90
N ALA A 219 -8.47 1.72 -15.24
CA ALA A 219 -9.66 1.03 -14.76
C ALA A 219 -10.34 1.79 -13.62
N ILE A 220 -11.66 1.76 -13.62
CA ILE A 220 -12.52 2.35 -12.58
C ILE A 220 -13.03 1.18 -11.72
N PRO A 221 -12.64 1.13 -10.44
CA PRO A 221 -13.09 0.05 -9.56
C PRO A 221 -14.58 0.16 -9.26
N GLU A 222 -15.27 -0.98 -9.18
CA GLU A 222 -16.68 -1.03 -8.73
C GLU A 222 -16.81 -0.87 -7.22
N ASP A 223 -15.84 -1.39 -6.45
CA ASP A 223 -15.81 -1.37 -5.00
C ASP A 223 -14.43 -1.01 -4.47
N VAL A 224 -14.42 -0.31 -3.34
CA VAL A 224 -13.23 -0.03 -2.54
C VAL A 224 -13.37 -0.74 -1.20
N TRP A 225 -12.31 -1.36 -0.73
CA TRP A 225 -12.26 -2.06 0.55
C TRP A 225 -11.03 -1.68 1.35
N SER A 226 -11.13 -1.79 2.67
CA SER A 226 -10.01 -1.59 3.58
C SER A 226 -10.10 -2.56 4.73
N ALA A 227 -8.97 -3.05 5.20
CA ALA A 227 -8.86 -3.91 6.36
C ALA A 227 -7.68 -3.48 7.21
N TYR A 228 -7.83 -3.53 8.53
CA TYR A 228 -6.74 -3.28 9.45
C TYR A 228 -6.49 -4.45 10.41
N CYS A 229 -5.27 -4.50 10.93
CA CYS A 229 -4.80 -5.45 11.92
C CYS A 229 -3.99 -4.71 13.00
N CYS A 230 -4.40 -4.82 14.26
CA CYS A 230 -3.70 -4.34 15.44
C CYS A 230 -3.89 -5.35 16.59
N THR A 231 -2.87 -6.17 16.84
CA THR A 231 -2.90 -7.23 17.85
C THR A 231 -2.78 -6.71 19.28
N GLU A 232 -2.12 -5.57 19.46
CA GLU A 232 -1.93 -4.90 20.73
C GLU A 232 -2.90 -3.72 20.85
N TYR A 233 -4.06 -3.95 21.47
CA TYR A 233 -5.11 -2.96 21.61
C TYR A 233 -5.63 -2.87 23.05
N ASP A 234 -6.36 -1.80 23.34
CA ASP A 234 -6.94 -1.55 24.65
C ASP A 234 -8.10 -2.52 24.96
N ARG A 235 -7.85 -3.45 25.90
CA ARG A 235 -8.84 -4.44 26.36
C ARG A 235 -10.01 -3.80 27.14
N ASN A 236 -9.83 -2.57 27.63
CA ASN A 236 -10.84 -1.80 28.36
C ASN A 236 -11.66 -0.89 27.45
N ALA A 237 -11.43 -0.91 26.13
CA ALA A 237 -12.24 -0.17 25.17
C ALA A 237 -13.75 -0.49 25.32
N PRO A 238 -14.64 0.47 25.02
CA PRO A 238 -16.09 0.24 24.93
C PRO A 238 -16.40 -1.01 24.09
N HIS A 239 -17.45 -1.76 24.46
CA HIS A 239 -17.73 -3.06 23.85
C HIS A 239 -17.85 -2.99 22.32
N ASP A 240 -18.57 -1.99 21.82
CA ASP A 240 -18.76 -1.75 20.39
C ASP A 240 -17.44 -1.47 19.65
N VAL A 241 -16.45 -0.85 20.31
CA VAL A 241 -15.10 -0.69 19.76
C VAL A 241 -14.31 -1.98 19.86
N ARG A 242 -14.37 -2.66 21.02
CA ARG A 242 -13.54 -3.82 21.34
C ARG A 242 -13.79 -5.00 20.39
N ILE A 243 -15.03 -5.22 19.96
CA ILE A 243 -15.37 -6.29 18.99
C ILE A 243 -14.75 -6.07 17.60
N ARG A 244 -14.20 -4.87 17.34
CA ARG A 244 -13.54 -4.48 16.08
C ARG A 244 -12.02 -4.64 16.12
N PHE A 245 -11.50 -5.29 17.16
CA PHE A 245 -10.09 -5.62 17.34
C PHE A 245 -9.94 -7.13 17.57
N PRO A 246 -8.81 -7.76 17.14
CA PRO A 246 -7.60 -7.11 16.62
C PRO A 246 -7.71 -6.67 15.16
N SER A 247 -8.71 -7.14 14.42
CA SER A 247 -8.87 -6.83 13.00
C SER A 247 -10.32 -6.56 12.61
N HIS A 248 -10.51 -5.65 11.66
CA HIS A 248 -11.81 -5.35 11.07
C HIS A 248 -11.61 -4.88 9.63
N ALA A 249 -12.67 -4.91 8.84
CA ALA A 249 -12.66 -4.53 7.45
C ALA A 249 -13.90 -3.70 7.09
N ALA A 250 -13.85 -3.05 5.94
CA ALA A 250 -14.98 -2.40 5.31
C ALA A 250 -14.94 -2.52 3.80
N LEU A 251 -16.11 -2.37 3.19
CA LEU A 251 -16.34 -2.35 1.74
C LEU A 251 -17.38 -1.27 1.43
N ALA A 252 -17.22 -0.60 0.31
CA ALA A 252 -18.22 0.30 -0.23
C ALA A 252 -18.21 0.31 -1.77
N LYS A 253 -19.37 0.55 -2.37
CA LYS A 253 -19.51 0.73 -3.81
C LYS A 253 -18.95 2.10 -4.21
N ASN A 254 -18.10 2.12 -5.23
CA ASN A 254 -17.57 3.34 -5.83
C ASN A 254 -18.63 3.97 -6.75
N ALA A 255 -19.66 4.55 -6.14
CA ALA A 255 -20.85 5.01 -6.83
C ALA A 255 -21.36 6.34 -6.25
N LYS A 256 -22.20 7.03 -7.02
CA LYS A 256 -22.87 8.26 -6.56
C LYS A 256 -23.96 7.97 -5.53
N GLU A 257 -24.67 6.86 -5.72
CA GLU A 257 -25.75 6.38 -4.85
C GLU A 257 -25.44 4.95 -4.39
N ALA A 258 -26.10 4.50 -3.32
CA ALA A 258 -25.85 3.19 -2.70
C ALA A 258 -24.37 2.94 -2.33
N ASN A 259 -23.67 4.01 -1.95
CA ASN A 259 -22.24 4.05 -1.65
C ASN A 259 -21.94 4.03 -0.14
N SER A 260 -22.87 3.48 0.64
CA SER A 260 -22.71 3.36 2.08
C SER A 260 -21.58 2.38 2.43
N VAL A 261 -20.76 2.76 3.40
CA VAL A 261 -19.68 1.91 3.90
C VAL A 261 -20.25 0.86 4.83
N GLN A 262 -20.00 -0.40 4.49
CA GLN A 262 -20.36 -1.56 5.31
C GLN A 262 -19.11 -2.09 6.00
N GLU A 263 -19.17 -2.34 7.31
CA GLU A 263 -18.05 -2.90 8.09
C GLU A 263 -18.27 -4.41 8.33
N PHE A 264 -17.19 -5.19 8.23
CA PHE A 264 -17.20 -6.66 8.24
C PHE A 264 -16.01 -7.23 9.00
N THR A 265 -16.09 -8.46 9.49
CA THR A 265 -14.86 -9.20 9.82
C THR A 265 -13.97 -9.34 8.58
N VAL A 266 -12.65 -9.49 8.78
CA VAL A 266 -11.71 -9.67 7.66
C VAL A 266 -12.06 -10.92 6.84
N MET A 267 -12.51 -12.00 7.51
CA MET A 267 -12.93 -13.24 6.85
C MET A 267 -14.18 -13.04 5.97
N GLU A 268 -15.15 -12.24 6.40
CA GLU A 268 -16.32 -11.91 5.57
C GLU A 268 -15.91 -11.08 4.34
N LEU A 269 -14.99 -10.13 4.50
CA LEU A 269 -14.42 -9.40 3.35
C LEU A 269 -13.70 -10.37 2.40
N GLU A 270 -12.85 -11.26 2.89
CA GLU A 270 -12.15 -12.25 2.06
C GLU A 270 -13.13 -13.14 1.27
N ASN A 271 -14.21 -13.58 1.92
CA ASN A 271 -15.27 -14.34 1.25
C ASN A 271 -15.93 -13.51 0.15
N TYR A 272 -16.28 -12.25 0.42
CA TYR A 272 -16.81 -11.34 -0.60
C TYR A 272 -15.85 -11.22 -1.79
N LEU A 273 -14.56 -10.94 -1.53
CA LEU A 273 -13.57 -10.75 -2.59
C LEU A 273 -13.38 -12.01 -3.45
N LYS A 274 -13.47 -13.22 -2.88
CA LYS A 274 -13.44 -14.49 -3.63
C LYS A 274 -14.56 -14.63 -4.66
N PHE A 275 -15.72 -14.03 -4.43
CA PHE A 275 -16.84 -14.05 -5.39
C PHE A 275 -16.77 -12.92 -6.41
N HIS A 276 -16.18 -11.78 -6.05
CA HIS A 276 -16.21 -10.55 -6.84
C HIS A 276 -14.91 -10.22 -7.58
N MET A 277 -13.80 -10.89 -7.26
CA MET A 277 -12.49 -10.72 -7.90
C MET A 277 -11.97 -12.05 -8.46
N ASP A 278 -11.02 -11.98 -9.39
CA ASP A 278 -10.27 -13.14 -9.87
C ASP A 278 -9.11 -13.43 -8.91
N VAL A 279 -9.43 -14.14 -7.83
CA VAL A 279 -8.51 -14.48 -6.73
C VAL A 279 -8.61 -15.96 -6.39
N ASP A 280 -7.53 -16.50 -5.84
CA ASP A 280 -7.47 -17.89 -5.38
C ASP A 280 -8.40 -18.12 -4.17
N GLN A 281 -8.89 -19.35 -4.02
CA GLN A 281 -9.69 -19.78 -2.87
C GLN A 281 -8.94 -19.63 -1.53
N ASN A 282 -7.61 -19.64 -1.57
CA ASN A 282 -6.72 -19.40 -0.43
C ASN A 282 -6.45 -17.90 -0.14
N LEU A 283 -7.22 -16.96 -0.72
CA LEU A 283 -7.11 -15.52 -0.42
C LEU A 283 -7.08 -15.30 1.10
N GLN A 284 -6.05 -14.61 1.53
CA GLN A 284 -5.85 -14.17 2.91
C GLN A 284 -5.18 -12.79 2.90
N ILE A 285 -5.80 -11.81 3.57
CA ILE A 285 -5.32 -10.42 3.63
C ILE A 285 -4.18 -10.28 4.64
N PHE A 286 -4.35 -10.83 5.85
CA PHE A 286 -3.35 -10.78 6.91
C PHE A 286 -2.86 -12.17 7.26
N TYR A 287 -1.54 -12.31 7.46
CA TYR A 287 -0.96 -13.56 7.97
C TYR A 287 -1.72 -14.08 9.19
N ASP A 288 -2.09 -15.36 9.15
CA ASP A 288 -2.82 -16.05 10.22
C ASP A 288 -4.04 -15.26 10.74
N ASN A 289 -4.75 -14.56 9.84
CA ASN A 289 -5.95 -13.78 10.15
C ASN A 289 -5.76 -12.74 11.27
N CYS A 290 -4.57 -12.12 11.34
CA CYS A 290 -4.23 -11.14 12.39
C CYS A 290 -4.26 -11.74 13.81
N ILE A 291 -4.07 -13.05 13.94
CA ILE A 291 -3.85 -13.69 15.24
C ILE A 291 -2.40 -13.45 15.63
N SER A 292 -2.17 -12.93 16.85
CA SER A 292 -0.82 -12.83 17.38
C SER A 292 -0.30 -14.25 17.63
N PRO A 293 0.89 -14.63 17.12
CA PRO A 293 1.50 -15.89 17.50
C PRO A 293 1.62 -15.92 19.03
N SER A 294 1.22 -17.04 19.63
CA SER A 294 1.30 -17.21 21.08
C SER A 294 2.76 -16.94 21.52
N PRO A 295 2.99 -16.14 22.57
CA PRO A 295 4.34 -15.98 23.12
C PRO A 295 4.85 -17.28 23.76
N LEU A 296 4.01 -18.31 23.88
CA LEU A 296 4.41 -19.62 24.38
C LEU A 296 4.92 -20.49 23.22
N PRO A 297 6.13 -21.04 23.33
CA PRO A 297 6.67 -21.94 22.33
C PRO A 297 5.84 -23.25 22.24
N LEU A 298 5.78 -23.78 21.01
CA LEU A 298 4.95 -24.93 20.58
C LEU A 298 4.98 -26.17 21.50
N TYR A 299 6.02 -26.34 22.32
CA TYR A 299 6.16 -27.49 23.21
C TYR A 299 5.25 -27.46 24.47
N LEU A 300 4.56 -26.36 24.77
CA LEU A 300 3.62 -26.27 25.90
C LEU A 300 2.15 -26.57 25.51
N HIS A 301 1.87 -26.87 24.25
CA HIS A 301 0.51 -27.18 23.78
C HIS A 301 0.09 -28.65 23.94
N HIS A 302 0.95 -29.52 24.48
CA HIS A 302 0.66 -30.96 24.69
C HIS A 302 0.65 -31.36 26.17
N THR A 303 0.04 -30.55 27.03
CA THR A 303 -0.19 -30.99 28.41
C THR A 303 -1.52 -30.47 28.94
N ILE A 304 -2.62 -31.02 28.41
CA ILE A 304 -3.86 -31.31 29.15
C ILE A 304 -4.37 -32.66 28.65
#